data_AF-S9PAV7-F1
#
_entry.id   AF-S9PAV7-F1
#
_cell.length_a   1.000
_cell.length_b   1.000
_cell.length_c   1.000
_cell.angle_alpha   90.00
_cell.angle_beta   90.00
_cell.angle_gamma   90.00
#
_symmetry.space_group_name_H-M   'P 1'
#
loop_
_entity.id
_entity.type
_entity.pdbx_description
1 polymer ?
#
loop_
_entity_poly.entity_id
_entity_poly.type
_entity_poly.pdbx_seq_one_letter_code
_entity_poly.pdbx_strand_id
1 'polypeptide(L)'
;MSLVKELYEPYVLAARARVATEPVMRRVVDPAISPELLERFLLQYHALGVYIAEPLEGWNRRAGHRSLLLSLDTLGKSLLAHAKQASGLAQTMTEDVQVLVRRWNQRFQPVLHTERLLSQYPTDAMRSYRRLVEETLTGEFPSAQIAIEFESTLLTQMMGPHLLANVTRVLGREALEGLCALKAQSQPDAPRAVNQTRLMEELVRAMPENARTFAELSAEALELQLRFIEDCLESAEASLGTPVSASVA
;
A
#
# COMPACT_ATOMS: atom_id res chain seq x y z
N MET A 1 5.90 2.11 -28.94
CA MET A 1 5.53 1.06 -27.98
C MET A 1 6.30 1.34 -26.69
N SER A 2 5.70 1.14 -25.52
CA SER A 2 6.37 1.42 -24.23
C SER A 2 7.38 0.30 -23.92
N LEU A 3 8.58 0.65 -23.45
CA LEU A 3 9.61 -0.34 -23.09
C LEU A 3 9.17 -1.20 -21.91
N VAL A 4 8.39 -0.60 -20.99
CA VAL A 4 7.79 -1.32 -19.86
C VAL A 4 6.88 -2.45 -20.37
N LYS A 5 6.02 -2.17 -21.35
CA LYS A 5 5.13 -3.20 -21.93
C LYS A 5 5.87 -4.36 -22.58
N GLU A 6 6.99 -4.07 -23.22
CA GLU A 6 7.74 -5.06 -23.99
C GLU A 6 8.69 -5.88 -23.11
N LEU A 7 9.41 -5.23 -22.20
CA LEU A 7 10.53 -5.84 -21.48
C LEU A 7 10.20 -6.21 -20.04
N TYR A 8 9.23 -5.55 -19.42
CA TYR A 8 8.91 -5.74 -18.00
C TYR A 8 7.59 -6.47 -17.78
N GLU A 9 6.51 -6.01 -18.41
CA GLU A 9 5.16 -6.55 -18.19
C GLU A 9 5.04 -8.07 -18.35
N PRO A 10 5.65 -8.73 -19.36
CA PRO A 10 5.52 -10.16 -19.54
C PRO A 10 5.85 -11.00 -18.29
N TYR A 11 6.70 -10.48 -17.41
CA TYR A 11 7.17 -11.16 -16.22
C TYR A 11 6.32 -10.88 -14.96
N VAL A 12 5.59 -9.76 -14.90
CA VAL A 12 4.74 -9.40 -13.74
C VAL A 12 3.25 -9.72 -13.96
N LEU A 13 2.84 -9.99 -15.20
CA LEU A 13 1.44 -10.21 -15.57
C LEU A 13 0.75 -11.31 -14.75
N ALA A 14 1.44 -12.40 -14.44
CA ALA A 14 0.88 -13.47 -13.62
C ALA A 14 0.55 -12.99 -12.20
N ALA A 15 1.42 -12.20 -11.57
CA ALA A 15 1.17 -11.61 -10.26
C ALA A 15 0.00 -10.61 -10.31
N ARG A 16 -0.03 -9.72 -11.31
CA ARG A 16 -1.16 -8.80 -11.52
C ARG A 16 -2.49 -9.53 -11.72
N ALA A 17 -2.49 -10.62 -12.48
CA ALA A 17 -3.70 -11.42 -12.71
C ALA A 17 -4.21 -12.06 -11.41
N ARG A 18 -3.31 -12.52 -10.53
CA ARG A 18 -3.67 -13.06 -9.22
C ARG A 18 -4.40 -12.04 -8.35
N VAL A 19 -3.90 -10.80 -8.27
CA VAL A 19 -4.53 -9.70 -7.51
C VAL A 19 -6.03 -9.57 -7.83
N ALA A 20 -6.41 -9.64 -9.11
CA ALA A 20 -7.82 -9.52 -9.52
C ALA A 20 -8.69 -10.72 -9.08
N THR A 21 -8.08 -11.83 -8.72
CA THR A 21 -8.75 -13.08 -8.34
C THR A 21 -8.66 -13.40 -6.85
N GLU A 22 -7.83 -12.70 -6.08
CA GLU A 22 -7.60 -13.02 -4.68
C GLU A 22 -8.87 -12.87 -3.83
N PRO A 23 -9.19 -13.84 -2.94
CA PRO A 23 -10.40 -13.81 -2.12
C PRO A 23 -10.53 -12.56 -1.26
N VAL A 24 -9.43 -12.10 -0.64
CA VAL A 24 -9.43 -10.91 0.21
C VAL A 24 -9.88 -9.67 -0.57
N MET A 25 -9.42 -9.52 -1.81
CA MET A 25 -9.77 -8.39 -2.67
C MET A 25 -11.26 -8.37 -2.97
N ARG A 26 -11.83 -9.54 -3.30
CA ARG A 26 -13.27 -9.68 -3.52
C ARG A 26 -14.07 -9.39 -2.26
N ARG A 27 -13.58 -9.83 -1.10
CA ARG A 27 -14.26 -9.69 0.18
C ARG A 27 -14.39 -8.23 0.61
N VAL A 28 -13.32 -7.43 0.51
CA VAL A 28 -13.35 -6.02 0.96
C VAL A 28 -14.20 -5.11 0.06
N VAL A 29 -14.37 -5.48 -1.21
CA VAL A 29 -15.28 -4.78 -2.14
C VAL A 29 -16.67 -5.42 -2.25
N ASP A 30 -16.91 -6.52 -1.54
CA ASP A 30 -18.19 -7.23 -1.58
C ASP A 30 -19.29 -6.33 -1.03
N PRO A 31 -20.38 -6.13 -1.77
CA PRO A 31 -21.45 -5.31 -1.30
C PRO A 31 -22.18 -5.82 -0.06
N ALA A 32 -22.04 -7.11 0.26
CA ALA A 32 -22.65 -7.79 1.41
C ALA A 32 -21.75 -7.84 2.66
N ILE A 33 -20.54 -7.25 2.62
CA ILE A 33 -19.71 -7.11 3.82
C ILE A 33 -20.46 -6.35 4.92
N SER A 34 -20.35 -6.79 6.17
CA SER A 34 -21.02 -6.08 7.26
C SER A 34 -20.40 -4.69 7.46
N PRO A 35 -21.19 -3.66 7.82
CA PRO A 35 -20.67 -2.33 8.10
C PRO A 35 -19.55 -2.32 9.16
N GLU A 36 -19.73 -3.10 10.22
CA GLU A 36 -18.73 -3.23 11.31
C GLU A 36 -17.41 -3.80 10.80
N LEU A 37 -17.46 -4.85 9.97
CA LEU A 37 -16.25 -5.46 9.44
C LEU A 37 -15.52 -4.52 8.48
N LEU A 38 -16.25 -3.86 7.58
CA LEU A 38 -15.64 -2.92 6.64
C LEU A 38 -15.00 -1.73 7.37
N GLU A 39 -15.67 -1.13 8.35
CA GLU A 39 -15.12 0.01 9.10
C GLU A 39 -13.90 -0.42 9.94
N ARG A 40 -13.94 -1.63 10.54
CA ARG A 40 -12.81 -2.18 11.28
C ARG A 40 -11.63 -2.53 10.38
N PHE A 41 -11.87 -3.05 9.18
CA PHE A 41 -10.85 -3.28 8.16
C PHE A 41 -10.14 -1.98 7.78
N LEU A 42 -10.89 -0.90 7.51
CA LEU A 42 -10.31 0.40 7.15
C LEU A 42 -9.43 0.95 8.27
N LEU A 43 -9.85 0.80 9.53
CA LEU A 43 -9.05 1.15 10.70
C LEU A 43 -7.72 0.38 10.72
N GLN A 44 -7.75 -0.94 10.48
CA GLN A 44 -6.53 -1.75 10.45
C GLN A 44 -5.63 -1.41 9.28
N TYR A 45 -6.20 -1.26 8.07
CA TYR A 45 -5.47 -0.88 6.87
C TYR A 45 -4.71 0.43 7.06
N HIS A 46 -5.35 1.46 7.63
CA HIS A 46 -4.68 2.75 7.86
C HIS A 46 -3.68 2.67 9.01
N ALA A 47 -4.03 2.05 10.14
CA ALA A 47 -3.16 1.99 11.32
C ALA A 47 -1.88 1.19 11.05
N LEU A 48 -2.01 -0.01 10.49
CA LEU A 48 -0.85 -0.84 10.13
C LEU A 48 -0.12 -0.27 8.90
N GLY A 49 -0.84 0.36 7.98
CA GLY A 49 -0.24 1.00 6.81
C GLY A 49 0.72 2.15 7.15
N VAL A 50 0.59 2.81 8.31
CA VAL A 50 1.59 3.79 8.81
C VAL A 50 2.98 3.16 8.87
N TYR A 51 3.10 1.92 9.33
CA TYR A 51 4.37 1.22 9.37
C TYR A 51 4.93 0.94 7.96
N ILE A 52 4.10 0.70 6.94
CA ILE A 52 4.64 0.56 5.58
C ILE A 52 5.06 1.91 5.00
N ALA A 53 4.30 2.97 5.30
CA ALA A 53 4.48 4.30 4.71
C ALA A 53 5.61 5.12 5.34
N GLU A 54 5.89 4.96 6.63
CA GLU A 54 6.88 5.76 7.38
C GLU A 54 8.27 5.83 6.71
N PRO A 55 8.90 4.71 6.28
CA PRO A 55 10.26 4.76 5.73
C PRO A 55 10.31 5.17 4.25
N LEU A 56 9.16 5.36 3.58
CA LEU A 56 9.07 5.49 2.12
C LEU A 56 9.89 6.65 1.55
N GLU A 57 9.86 7.82 2.20
CA GLU A 57 10.68 8.96 1.80
C GLU A 57 12.19 8.63 1.91
N GLY A 58 12.59 7.99 3.02
CA GLY A 58 13.97 7.59 3.26
C GLY A 58 14.46 6.55 2.25
N TRP A 59 13.61 5.60 1.88
CA TRP A 59 13.87 4.60 0.85
C TRP A 59 14.14 5.24 -0.50
N ASN A 60 13.22 6.10 -0.97
CA ASN A 60 13.39 6.82 -2.23
C ASN A 60 14.65 7.69 -2.25
N ARG A 61 14.95 8.36 -1.13
CA ARG A 61 16.15 9.18 -1.01
C ARG A 61 17.43 8.35 -1.11
N ARG A 62 17.49 7.21 -0.39
CA ARG A 62 18.64 6.30 -0.44
C ARG A 62 18.80 5.67 -1.82
N ALA A 63 17.72 5.22 -2.45
CA ALA A 63 17.72 4.73 -3.83
C ALA A 63 18.28 5.78 -4.79
N GLY A 64 17.84 7.04 -4.65
CA GLY A 64 18.31 8.16 -5.45
C GLY A 64 19.81 8.40 -5.29
N HIS A 65 20.31 8.50 -4.05
CA HIS A 65 21.74 8.68 -3.80
C HIS A 65 22.59 7.51 -4.31
N ARG A 66 22.14 6.27 -4.11
CA ARG A 66 22.85 5.08 -4.60
C ARG A 66 22.87 5.04 -6.13
N SER A 67 21.78 5.43 -6.79
CA SER A 67 21.72 5.53 -8.25
C SER A 67 22.72 6.55 -8.80
N LEU A 68 22.90 7.70 -8.11
CA LEU A 68 23.92 8.68 -8.49
C LEU A 68 25.35 8.10 -8.38
N LEU A 69 25.63 7.31 -7.34
CA LEU A 69 26.94 6.66 -7.17
C LEU A 69 27.22 5.60 -8.25
N LEU A 70 26.17 5.05 -8.87
CA LEU A 70 26.26 4.09 -9.98
C LEU A 70 26.20 4.78 -11.35
N SER A 71 26.39 6.10 -11.41
CA SER A 71 26.34 6.90 -12.66
C SER A 71 24.99 6.84 -13.39
N LEU A 72 23.91 6.55 -12.66
CA LEU A 72 22.53 6.64 -13.15
C LEU A 72 21.95 8.04 -12.83
N ASP A 73 22.61 9.09 -13.34
CA ASP A 73 22.37 10.49 -12.95
C ASP A 73 20.90 10.93 -13.06
N THR A 74 20.27 10.67 -14.20
CA THR A 74 18.87 11.05 -14.45
C THR A 74 17.93 10.34 -13.48
N LEU A 75 18.12 9.03 -13.30
CA LEU A 75 17.30 8.21 -12.42
C LEU A 75 17.46 8.62 -10.95
N GLY A 76 18.70 8.85 -10.52
CA GLY A 76 19.02 9.31 -9.17
C GLY A 76 18.38 10.66 -8.84
N LYS A 77 18.45 11.63 -9.76
CA LYS A 77 17.78 12.94 -9.60
C LYS A 77 16.26 12.80 -9.58
N SER A 78 15.68 11.99 -10.47
CA SER A 78 14.23 11.73 -10.49
C SER A 78 13.75 11.09 -9.17
N LEU A 79 14.50 10.14 -8.61
CA LEU A 79 14.19 9.51 -7.31
C LEU A 79 14.28 10.48 -6.14
N LEU A 80 15.30 11.33 -6.09
CA LEU A 80 15.42 12.36 -5.05
C LEU A 80 14.28 13.38 -5.10
N ALA A 81 13.79 13.71 -6.31
CA ALA A 81 12.60 14.53 -6.46
C ALA A 81 11.33 13.78 -6.02
N HIS A 82 11.22 12.49 -6.34
CA HIS A 82 10.10 11.64 -5.95
C HIS A 82 10.01 11.45 -4.43
N ALA A 83 11.14 11.33 -3.73
CA ALA A 83 11.19 11.20 -2.27
C ALA A 83 10.39 12.31 -1.55
N LYS A 84 10.44 13.55 -2.06
CA LYS A 84 9.68 14.66 -1.50
C LYS A 84 8.17 14.49 -1.65
N GLN A 85 7.72 13.82 -2.70
CA GLN A 85 6.29 13.55 -2.94
C GLN A 85 5.75 12.42 -2.07
N ALA A 86 6.63 11.53 -1.60
CA ALA A 86 6.30 10.48 -0.64
C ALA A 86 6.22 11.01 0.81
N SER A 87 6.74 12.21 1.07
CA SER A 87 6.70 12.84 2.39
C SER A 87 5.26 13.09 2.84
N GLY A 88 4.99 12.80 4.11
CA GLY A 88 3.68 13.05 4.73
C GLY A 88 2.63 11.94 4.53
N LEU A 89 2.87 10.90 3.74
CA LEU A 89 1.89 9.81 3.58
C LEU A 89 1.54 9.13 4.92
N ALA A 90 2.55 8.77 5.70
CA ALA A 90 2.36 8.17 7.03
C ALA A 90 1.61 9.12 7.99
N GLN A 91 1.84 10.43 7.88
CA GLN A 91 1.15 11.45 8.65
C GLN A 91 -0.34 11.52 8.27
N THR A 92 -0.65 11.55 6.96
CA THR A 92 -2.04 11.50 6.48
C THR A 92 -2.74 10.22 6.92
N MET A 93 -2.08 9.07 6.86
CA MET A 93 -2.66 7.80 7.36
C MET A 93 -2.92 7.84 8.87
N THR A 94 -2.04 8.50 9.65
CA THR A 94 -2.24 8.70 11.09
C THR A 94 -3.46 9.58 11.38
N GLU A 95 -3.64 10.66 10.61
CA GLU A 95 -4.81 11.55 10.71
C GLU A 95 -6.10 10.82 10.33
N ASP A 96 -6.07 10.02 9.27
CA ASP A 96 -7.17 9.15 8.85
C ASP A 96 -7.59 8.20 9.98
N VAL A 97 -6.64 7.53 10.66
CA VAL A 97 -6.93 6.66 11.81
C VAL A 97 -7.67 7.43 12.92
N GLN A 98 -7.25 8.67 13.23
CA GLN A 98 -7.91 9.46 14.27
C GLN A 98 -9.37 9.78 13.91
N VAL A 99 -9.65 10.09 12.63
CA VAL A 99 -11.01 10.33 12.14
C VAL A 99 -11.84 9.05 12.22
N LEU A 100 -11.29 7.94 11.73
CA LEU A 100 -11.96 6.64 11.72
C LEU A 100 -12.27 6.13 13.13
N VAL A 101 -11.36 6.31 14.11
CA VAL A 101 -11.58 5.91 15.50
C VAL A 101 -12.71 6.71 16.14
N ARG A 102 -12.76 8.03 15.90
CA ARG A 102 -13.85 8.87 16.41
C ARG A 102 -15.19 8.42 15.85
N ARG A 103 -15.25 8.12 14.56
CA ARG A 103 -16.46 7.61 13.89
C ARG A 103 -16.88 6.26 14.46
N TRP A 104 -15.94 5.31 14.59
CA TRP A 104 -16.19 3.99 15.17
C TRP A 104 -16.81 4.11 16.57
N ASN A 105 -16.18 4.91 17.44
CA ASN A 105 -16.60 5.07 18.84
C ASN A 105 -17.98 5.73 19.00
N GLN A 106 -18.50 6.39 17.97
CA GLN A 106 -19.87 6.93 17.97
C GLN A 106 -20.92 5.89 17.60
N ARG A 107 -20.53 4.78 16.95
CA ARG A 107 -21.45 3.84 16.28
C ARG A 107 -21.36 2.43 16.83
N PHE A 108 -20.18 2.00 17.24
CA PHE A 108 -19.87 0.61 17.52
C PHE A 108 -19.17 0.44 18.86
N GLN A 109 -19.14 -0.81 19.31
CA GLN A 109 -18.38 -1.26 20.47
C GLN A 109 -17.44 -2.41 20.04
N PRO A 110 -16.31 -2.63 20.74
CA PRO A 110 -15.82 -1.85 21.88
C PRO A 110 -15.22 -0.49 21.46
N VAL A 111 -15.10 0.43 22.42
CA VAL A 111 -14.36 1.69 22.22
C VAL A 111 -12.90 1.39 21.87
N LEU A 112 -12.43 2.04 20.81
CA LEU A 112 -11.06 1.96 20.31
C LEU A 112 -10.25 3.20 20.72
N HIS A 113 -8.94 3.01 20.84
CA HIS A 113 -7.98 4.06 21.13
C HIS A 113 -6.96 4.15 19.99
N THR A 114 -6.76 5.34 19.45
CA THR A 114 -5.85 5.58 18.32
C THR A 114 -4.43 5.12 18.65
N GLU A 115 -3.95 5.43 19.86
CA GLU A 115 -2.60 5.07 20.30
C GLU A 115 -2.39 3.56 20.31
N ARG A 116 -3.40 2.79 20.72
CA ARG A 116 -3.35 1.32 20.70
C ARG A 116 -3.29 0.77 19.28
N LEU A 117 -4.06 1.33 18.36
CA LEU A 117 -4.03 0.91 16.95
C LEU A 117 -2.69 1.23 16.28
N LEU A 118 -2.13 2.41 16.55
CA LEU A 118 -0.85 2.85 15.97
C LEU A 118 0.37 2.15 16.60
N SER A 119 0.23 1.57 17.80
CA SER A 119 1.27 0.80 18.50
C SER A 119 1.16 -0.71 18.30
N GLN A 120 0.29 -1.17 17.39
CA GLN A 120 0.21 -2.59 17.05
C GLN A 120 1.56 -3.08 16.53
N TYR A 121 1.92 -4.31 16.90
CA TYR A 121 3.08 -4.96 16.32
C TYR A 121 2.86 -5.15 14.81
N PRO A 122 3.89 -4.92 13.99
CA PRO A 122 3.78 -5.16 12.56
C PRO A 122 3.51 -6.65 12.28
N THR A 123 2.81 -6.95 11.20
CA THR A 123 2.59 -8.33 10.76
C THR A 123 3.85 -8.90 10.09
N ASP A 124 3.86 -10.21 9.85
CA ASP A 124 4.97 -10.84 9.10
C ASP A 124 5.06 -10.33 7.66
N ALA A 125 3.93 -10.07 7.00
CA ALA A 125 3.90 -9.51 5.65
C ALA A 125 4.55 -8.12 5.63
N MET A 126 4.21 -7.27 6.60
CA MET A 126 4.78 -5.92 6.73
C MET A 126 6.29 -5.93 6.97
N ARG A 127 6.77 -6.80 7.87
CA ARG A 127 8.21 -6.97 8.12
C ARG A 127 8.94 -7.48 6.88
N SER A 128 8.35 -8.46 6.19
CA SER A 128 8.91 -9.04 4.96
C SER A 128 8.97 -8.01 3.84
N TYR A 129 7.94 -7.17 3.70
CA TYR A 129 7.92 -6.07 2.73
C TYR A 129 9.02 -5.05 3.00
N ARG A 130 9.17 -4.60 4.26
CA ARG A 130 10.29 -3.71 4.62
C ARG A 130 11.64 -4.36 4.34
N ARG A 131 11.79 -5.66 4.64
CA ARG A 131 13.03 -6.41 4.35
C ARG A 131 13.34 -6.45 2.86
N LEU A 132 12.37 -6.81 2.01
CA LEU A 132 12.52 -6.82 0.55
C LEU A 132 13.03 -5.47 0.03
N VAL A 133 12.47 -4.36 0.52
CA VAL A 133 12.91 -3.02 0.14
C VAL A 133 14.33 -2.74 0.64
N GLU A 134 14.65 -3.03 1.90
CA GLU A 134 16.01 -2.82 2.43
C GLU A 134 17.07 -3.64 1.69
N GLU A 135 16.77 -4.89 1.37
CA GLU A 135 17.64 -5.77 0.56
C GLU A 135 17.82 -5.22 -0.85
N THR A 136 16.75 -4.71 -1.47
CA THR A 136 16.82 -4.03 -2.77
C THR A 136 17.73 -2.81 -2.73
N LEU A 137 17.58 -1.95 -1.70
CA LEU A 137 18.36 -0.72 -1.56
C LEU A 137 19.85 -0.96 -1.29
N THR A 138 20.17 -2.04 -0.60
CA THR A 138 21.55 -2.43 -0.26
C THR A 138 22.20 -3.35 -1.29
N GLY A 139 21.40 -3.98 -2.14
CA GLY A 139 21.82 -4.88 -3.20
C GLY A 139 22.36 -4.20 -4.46
N GLU A 140 22.36 -4.98 -5.55
CA GLU A 140 22.93 -4.62 -6.85
C GLU A 140 22.14 -3.51 -7.56
N PHE A 141 20.80 -3.55 -7.47
CA PHE A 141 19.90 -2.64 -8.18
C PHE A 141 19.09 -1.76 -7.21
N PRO A 142 19.69 -0.78 -6.54
CA PRO A 142 18.99 0.08 -5.58
C PRO A 142 17.84 0.88 -6.21
N SER A 143 17.91 1.17 -7.52
CA SER A 143 16.84 1.83 -8.26
C SER A 143 15.65 0.92 -8.57
N ALA A 144 15.74 -0.40 -8.36
CA ALA A 144 14.60 -1.32 -8.50
C ALA A 144 13.47 -1.02 -7.49
N GLN A 145 13.74 -0.20 -6.47
CA GLN A 145 12.70 0.42 -5.63
C GLN A 145 11.59 1.11 -6.47
N ILE A 146 11.93 1.67 -7.62
CA ILE A 146 10.95 2.26 -8.55
C ILE A 146 9.93 1.22 -9.01
N ALA A 147 10.39 0.00 -9.33
CA ALA A 147 9.52 -1.06 -9.80
C ALA A 147 8.61 -1.57 -8.67
N ILE A 148 9.12 -1.65 -7.44
CA ILE A 148 8.32 -2.00 -6.25
C ILE A 148 7.20 -0.96 -6.03
N GLU A 149 7.54 0.33 -6.05
CA GLU A 149 6.56 1.41 -5.88
C GLU A 149 5.59 1.55 -7.05
N PHE A 150 6.02 1.19 -8.26
CA PHE A 150 5.17 1.17 -9.45
C PHE A 150 4.01 0.19 -9.29
N GLU A 151 4.30 -1.08 -8.97
CA GLU A 151 3.21 -2.06 -8.76
C GLU A 151 2.38 -1.75 -7.51
N SER A 152 2.99 -1.22 -6.45
CA SER A 152 2.25 -0.76 -5.26
C SER A 152 1.23 0.33 -5.58
N THR A 153 1.62 1.26 -6.46
CA THR A 153 0.76 2.34 -6.94
C THR A 153 -0.36 1.77 -7.81
N LEU A 154 -0.04 0.87 -8.75
CA LEU A 154 -1.03 0.21 -9.61
C LEU A 154 -2.05 -0.59 -8.81
N LEU A 155 -1.62 -1.33 -7.78
CA LEU A 155 -2.53 -2.05 -6.87
C LEU A 155 -3.53 -1.10 -6.22
N THR A 156 -3.05 0.02 -5.68
CA THR A 156 -3.91 1.01 -5.00
C THR A 156 -4.86 1.70 -5.98
N GLN A 157 -4.42 1.97 -7.21
CA GLN A 157 -5.27 2.55 -8.27
C GLN A 157 -6.33 1.58 -8.77
N MET A 158 -6.01 0.28 -8.82
CA MET A 158 -6.96 -0.75 -9.18
C MET A 158 -8.02 -0.90 -8.07
N MET A 159 -7.59 -1.10 -6.83
CA MET A 159 -8.49 -1.41 -5.71
C MET A 159 -9.26 -0.17 -5.21
N GLY A 160 -8.58 0.98 -5.13
CA GLY A 160 -9.06 2.16 -4.42
C GLY A 160 -10.43 2.64 -4.86
N PRO A 161 -10.73 2.81 -6.17
CA PRO A 161 -12.05 3.24 -6.63
C PRO A 161 -13.17 2.28 -6.22
N HIS A 162 -12.92 0.96 -6.30
CA HIS A 162 -13.90 -0.06 -5.91
C HIS A 162 -14.13 -0.06 -4.40
N LEU A 163 -13.06 0.04 -3.61
CA LEU A 163 -13.16 0.12 -2.15
C LEU A 163 -13.89 1.39 -1.71
N LEU A 164 -13.55 2.56 -2.26
CA LEU A 164 -14.20 3.84 -1.93
C LEU A 164 -15.68 3.86 -2.33
N ALA A 165 -16.02 3.27 -3.47
CA ALA A 165 -17.41 3.08 -3.88
C ALA A 165 -18.16 2.16 -2.91
N ASN A 166 -17.54 1.06 -2.48
CA ASN A 166 -18.15 0.14 -1.52
C ASN A 166 -18.33 0.81 -0.15
N VAL A 167 -17.35 1.56 0.32
CA VAL A 167 -17.45 2.36 1.56
C VAL A 167 -18.63 3.31 1.49
N THR A 168 -18.78 4.05 0.40
CA THR A 168 -19.92 4.96 0.22
C THR A 168 -21.26 4.23 0.31
N ARG A 169 -21.33 3.02 -0.25
CA ARG A 169 -22.55 2.22 -0.32
C ARG A 169 -22.90 1.53 1.01
N VAL A 170 -21.91 1.01 1.74
CA VAL A 170 -22.10 0.26 3.00
C VAL A 170 -22.13 1.18 4.22
N LEU A 171 -21.21 2.14 4.29
CA LEU A 171 -20.99 2.98 5.47
C LEU A 171 -21.60 4.38 5.33
N GLY A 172 -21.92 4.81 4.11
CA GLY A 172 -22.36 6.17 3.82
C GLY A 172 -21.21 7.08 3.36
N ARG A 173 -21.55 8.20 2.71
CA ARG A 173 -20.59 9.14 2.11
C ARG A 173 -19.69 9.80 3.15
N GLU A 174 -20.19 10.01 4.36
CA GLU A 174 -19.47 10.64 5.46
C GLU A 174 -18.33 9.75 5.99
N ALA A 175 -18.35 8.44 5.71
CA ALA A 175 -17.23 7.55 6.01
C ALA A 175 -15.97 7.89 5.19
N LEU A 176 -16.08 8.63 4.09
CA LEU A 176 -14.94 9.03 3.24
C LEU A 176 -14.06 10.11 3.87
N GLU A 177 -14.50 10.77 4.95
CA GLU A 177 -13.74 11.85 5.60
C GLU A 177 -12.39 11.35 6.16
N GLY A 178 -12.35 10.13 6.69
CA GLY A 178 -11.13 9.51 7.24
C GLY A 178 -10.37 8.62 6.27
N LEU A 179 -10.49 8.85 4.95
CA LEU A 179 -9.83 8.04 3.91
C LEU A 179 -8.99 8.92 2.96
N CYS A 180 -8.37 9.98 3.47
CA CYS A 180 -7.62 10.94 2.67
C CYS A 180 -6.43 10.30 1.94
N ALA A 181 -5.66 9.45 2.63
CA ALA A 181 -4.53 8.73 2.04
C ALA A 181 -4.99 7.83 0.89
N LEU A 182 -6.00 6.99 1.12
CA LEU A 182 -6.55 6.10 0.09
C LEU A 182 -7.08 6.86 -1.12
N LYS A 183 -7.86 7.94 -0.89
CA LYS A 183 -8.38 8.81 -1.98
C LYS A 183 -7.25 9.43 -2.80
N ALA A 184 -6.18 9.89 -2.16
CA ALA A 184 -5.05 10.50 -2.86
C ALA A 184 -4.27 9.48 -3.69
N GLN A 185 -4.08 8.27 -3.18
CA GLN A 185 -3.33 7.21 -3.86
C GLN A 185 -4.12 6.51 -4.98
N SER A 186 -5.45 6.50 -4.90
CA SER A 186 -6.30 5.81 -5.88
C SER A 186 -6.47 6.58 -7.20
N GLN A 187 -6.03 7.84 -7.27
CA GLN A 187 -6.25 8.69 -8.45
C GLN A 187 -5.21 8.37 -9.55
N PRO A 188 -5.63 7.92 -10.75
CA PRO A 188 -4.72 7.58 -11.84
C PRO A 188 -3.96 8.79 -12.39
N ASP A 189 -4.59 9.96 -12.39
CA ASP A 189 -4.03 11.21 -12.92
C ASP A 189 -3.31 12.05 -11.86
N ALA A 190 -3.19 11.53 -10.63
CA ALA A 190 -2.46 12.23 -9.59
C ALA A 190 -0.98 12.41 -10.00
N PRO A 191 -0.33 13.54 -9.66
CA PRO A 191 1.06 13.80 -10.02
C PRO A 191 2.03 12.66 -9.63
N ARG A 192 1.76 11.97 -8.51
CA ARG A 192 2.52 10.79 -8.06
C ARG A 192 2.47 9.65 -9.08
N ALA A 193 1.28 9.32 -9.58
CA ALA A 193 1.05 8.22 -10.51
C ALA A 193 1.72 8.46 -11.88
N VAL A 194 1.54 9.65 -12.42
CA VAL A 194 2.19 10.08 -13.68
C VAL A 194 3.71 10.01 -13.54
N ASN A 195 4.23 10.47 -12.41
CA ASN A 195 5.66 10.40 -12.11
C ASN A 195 6.17 8.96 -11.98
N GLN A 196 5.38 8.06 -11.40
CA GLN A 196 5.77 6.65 -11.24
C GLN A 196 5.89 5.94 -12.58
N THR A 197 4.92 6.16 -13.49
CA THR A 197 4.98 5.61 -14.86
C THR A 197 6.22 6.13 -15.61
N ARG A 198 6.52 7.43 -15.48
CA ARG A 198 7.74 8.02 -16.08
C ARG A 198 9.01 7.40 -15.50
N LEU A 199 9.10 7.26 -14.17
CA LEU A 199 10.24 6.65 -13.49
C LEU A 199 10.46 5.21 -13.93
N MET A 200 9.38 4.45 -14.11
CA MET A 200 9.45 3.06 -14.57
C MET A 200 9.98 2.96 -16.00
N GLU A 201 9.54 3.85 -16.90
CA GLU A 201 10.11 3.97 -18.25
C GLU A 201 11.60 4.36 -18.22
N GLU A 202 12.00 5.27 -17.33
CA GLU A 202 13.40 5.66 -17.15
C GLU A 202 14.25 4.50 -16.63
N LEU A 203 13.73 3.71 -15.68
CA LEU A 203 14.41 2.53 -15.13
C LEU A 203 14.65 1.48 -16.21
N VAL A 204 13.60 1.07 -16.94
CA VAL A 204 13.71 0.03 -17.97
C VAL A 204 14.56 0.50 -19.15
N ARG A 205 14.55 1.80 -19.48
CA ARG A 205 15.45 2.35 -20.50
C ARG A 205 16.91 2.34 -20.06
N ALA A 206 17.19 2.59 -18.78
CA ALA A 206 18.54 2.64 -18.26
C ALA A 206 19.18 1.26 -18.10
N MET A 207 18.38 0.23 -17.79
CA MET A 207 18.84 -1.15 -17.54
C MET A 207 17.87 -2.18 -18.17
N PRO A 208 17.72 -2.21 -19.50
CA PRO A 208 16.74 -3.04 -20.18
C PRO A 208 16.95 -4.55 -19.94
N GLU A 209 18.20 -4.98 -19.79
CA GLU A 209 18.60 -6.36 -19.52
C GLU A 209 18.14 -6.87 -18.14
N ASN A 210 17.85 -5.96 -17.20
CA ASN A 210 17.41 -6.28 -15.84
C ASN A 210 15.88 -6.19 -15.68
N ALA A 211 15.13 -5.91 -16.74
CA ALA A 211 13.68 -5.71 -16.67
C ALA A 211 12.94 -6.91 -16.05
N ARG A 212 13.41 -8.13 -16.32
CA ARG A 212 12.89 -9.36 -15.69
C ARG A 212 13.10 -9.36 -14.17
N THR A 213 14.32 -9.05 -13.71
CA THR A 213 14.65 -9.00 -12.28
C THR A 213 13.78 -7.96 -11.56
N PHE A 214 13.56 -6.79 -12.17
CA PHE A 214 12.67 -5.77 -11.61
C PHE A 214 11.23 -6.29 -11.49
N ALA A 215 10.75 -7.03 -12.49
CA ALA A 215 9.40 -7.59 -12.47
C ALA A 215 9.22 -8.67 -11.42
N GLU A 216 10.22 -9.53 -11.22
CA GLU A 216 10.22 -10.56 -10.18
C GLU A 216 10.19 -9.94 -8.77
N LEU A 217 11.00 -8.90 -8.51
CA LEU A 217 10.96 -8.14 -7.24
C LEU A 217 9.59 -7.50 -7.01
N SER A 218 9.01 -6.90 -8.04
CA SER A 218 7.69 -6.30 -7.95
C SER A 218 6.57 -7.31 -7.75
N ALA A 219 6.68 -8.51 -8.35
CA ALA A 219 5.74 -9.60 -8.14
C ALA A 219 5.75 -10.07 -6.68
N GLU A 220 6.94 -10.18 -6.07
CA GLU A 220 7.07 -10.48 -4.64
C GLU A 220 6.46 -9.37 -3.77
N ALA A 221 6.71 -8.11 -4.11
CA ALA A 221 6.11 -6.97 -3.41
C ALA A 221 4.58 -7.00 -3.46
N LEU A 222 3.98 -7.35 -4.61
CA LEU A 222 2.52 -7.51 -4.76
C LEU A 222 1.97 -8.62 -3.86
N GLU A 223 2.64 -9.77 -3.79
CA GLU A 223 2.24 -10.87 -2.90
C GLU A 223 2.24 -10.42 -1.44
N LEU A 224 3.29 -9.71 -1.01
CA LEU A 224 3.39 -9.20 0.36
C LEU A 224 2.31 -8.16 0.67
N GLN A 225 1.91 -7.36 -0.32
CA GLN A 225 0.80 -6.42 -0.17
C GLN A 225 -0.55 -7.10 -0.09
N LEU A 226 -0.80 -8.15 -0.87
CA LEU A 226 -2.00 -8.95 -0.76
C LEU A 226 -2.13 -9.59 0.63
N ARG A 227 -1.04 -10.18 1.12
CA ARG A 227 -0.97 -10.72 2.49
C ARG A 227 -1.18 -9.65 3.55
N PHE A 228 -0.65 -8.45 3.36
CA PHE A 228 -0.92 -7.33 4.26
C PHE A 228 -2.41 -6.95 4.31
N ILE A 229 -3.09 -6.92 3.15
CA ILE A 229 -4.53 -6.65 3.09
C ILE A 229 -5.32 -7.77 3.78
N GLU A 230 -4.89 -9.02 3.61
CA GLU A 230 -5.44 -10.19 4.30
C GLU A 230 -5.26 -10.10 5.81
N ASP A 231 -4.04 -9.85 6.30
CA ASP A 231 -3.75 -9.65 7.72
C ASP A 231 -4.64 -8.54 8.33
N CYS A 232 -4.90 -7.45 7.59
CA CYS A 232 -5.79 -6.38 8.03
C CYS A 232 -7.24 -6.85 8.18
N LEU A 233 -7.72 -7.66 7.24
CA LEU A 233 -9.07 -8.19 7.26
C LEU A 233 -9.23 -9.23 8.39
N GLU A 234 -8.30 -10.16 8.52
CA GLU A 234 -8.30 -11.16 9.60
C GLU A 234 -8.24 -10.50 10.98
N SER A 235 -7.38 -9.48 11.14
CA SER A 235 -7.31 -8.69 12.38
C SER A 235 -8.63 -7.98 12.70
N ALA A 236 -9.32 -7.49 11.66
CA ALA A 236 -10.64 -6.89 11.82
C ALA A 236 -11.66 -7.94 12.27
N GLU A 237 -11.74 -9.09 11.61
CA GLU A 237 -12.66 -10.20 11.96
C GLU A 237 -12.42 -10.71 13.38
N ALA A 238 -11.17 -10.96 13.77
CA ALA A 238 -10.80 -11.43 15.10
C ALA A 238 -11.25 -10.46 16.19
N SER A 239 -11.18 -9.14 15.93
CA SER A 239 -11.60 -8.12 16.89
C SER A 239 -13.12 -8.02 17.07
N LEU A 240 -13.91 -8.50 16.09
CA LEU A 240 -15.37 -8.58 16.18
C LEU A 240 -15.82 -9.93 16.77
N GLY A 241 -15.03 -10.99 16.56
CA GLY A 241 -15.34 -12.37 16.93
C GLY A 241 -15.09 -12.74 18.39
N THR A 242 -14.85 -11.80 19.30
CA THR A 242 -14.77 -12.12 20.73
C THR A 242 -16.12 -11.85 21.40
N PRO A 243 -17.03 -12.83 21.56
CA PRO A 243 -18.10 -12.68 22.53
C PRO A 243 -17.42 -12.51 23.89
N VAL A 244 -17.69 -11.38 24.56
CA VAL A 244 -17.46 -11.26 26.00
C VAL A 244 -18.37 -12.32 26.62
N SER A 245 -17.82 -13.50 26.89
CA SER A 245 -18.47 -14.46 27.77
C SER A 245 -18.64 -13.74 29.10
N ALA A 246 -19.86 -13.26 29.34
CA ALA A 246 -20.30 -12.78 30.61
C ALA A 246 -20.07 -13.91 31.61
N SER A 247 -19.00 -13.78 32.39
CA SER A 247 -18.81 -14.56 33.61
C SER A 247 -19.90 -14.13 34.58
N VAL A 248 -21.05 -14.78 34.47
CA VAL A 248 -22.04 -14.86 35.53
C VAL A 248 -21.61 -16.01 36.44
N ALA A 249 -21.00 -15.67 37.57
CA ALA A 249 -21.13 -16.31 38.89
C ALA A 249 -20.18 -15.61 39.87
#